data_AF-X1FAC9-F1
#
_entry.id   AF-X1FAC9-F1
#
_cell.length_a   1.000
_cell.length_b   1.000
_cell.length_c   1.000
_cell.angle_alpha   90.00
_cell.angle_beta   90.00
_cell.angle_gamma   90.00
#
_symmetry.space_group_name_H-M   'P 1'
#
loop_
_entity.id
_entity.type
_entity.pdbx_description
1 polymer ?
#
loop_
_entity_poly.entity_id
_entity_poly.type
_entity_poly.pdbx_seq_one_letter_code
_entity_poly.pdbx_strand_id
1 'polypeptide(L)'
;IISNPKTSLKSIQKIWEKSAVAATNIIFELVGSGLLNIELRGSTVNVESFQNILPSRELKDLGEVYIRVVNEIEKSRRRKIRLVTIAGQLNLPEIDIFKMTCQLIAHGYYQGSLTQSTFERLTRIILPSKKTHCLKCGHVIESANEPCKNCKELPTKCSICQGLIKHGENVMECPTCSNVAHKEHMLQWLKIKEECPICKTRVTKRTLKTYST
;
A
#
# COMPACT_ATOMS: atom_id res chain seq x y z
N ILE A 1 -13.87 -2.24 -3.41
CA ILE A 1 -13.44 -2.82 -2.13
C ILE A 1 -14.37 -2.25 -1.07
N ILE A 2 -15.27 -3.09 -0.58
CA ILE A 2 -16.43 -2.68 0.22
C ILE A 2 -15.93 -2.47 1.64
N SER A 3 -16.01 -1.24 2.15
CA SER A 3 -15.92 -0.97 3.58
C SER A 3 -17.17 -1.55 4.28
N ASN A 4 -17.16 -2.84 4.61
CA ASN A 4 -18.10 -3.44 5.56
C ASN A 4 -17.49 -4.72 6.18
N PRO A 5 -17.49 -4.93 7.51
CA PRO A 5 -16.49 -5.77 8.17
C PRO A 5 -16.72 -7.29 8.08
N LYS A 6 -17.87 -7.78 7.62
CA LYS A 6 -18.14 -9.22 7.44
C LYS A 6 -19.15 -9.40 6.32
N THR A 7 -18.88 -10.27 5.36
CA THR A 7 -19.84 -10.59 4.28
C THR A 7 -19.84 -12.09 4.01
N SER A 8 -20.98 -12.68 3.68
CA SER A 8 -21.04 -14.12 3.41
C SER A 8 -20.70 -14.42 1.95
N LEU A 9 -20.17 -15.62 1.66
CA LEU A 9 -19.90 -16.05 0.28
C LEU A 9 -21.16 -15.99 -0.59
N LYS A 10 -22.34 -16.29 -0.02
CA LYS A 10 -23.65 -16.14 -0.70
C LYS A 10 -23.95 -14.69 -1.08
N SER A 11 -23.60 -13.74 -0.22
CA SER A 11 -23.76 -12.31 -0.53
C SER A 11 -22.81 -11.90 -1.65
N ILE A 12 -21.55 -12.38 -1.62
CA ILE A 12 -20.58 -12.16 -2.68
C ILE A 12 -21.06 -12.76 -4.01
N GLN A 13 -21.56 -14.01 -4.01
CA GLN A 13 -22.13 -14.65 -5.20
C GLN A 13 -23.26 -13.84 -5.81
N LYS A 14 -24.16 -13.28 -4.97
CA LYS A 14 -25.27 -12.44 -5.42
C LYS A 14 -24.79 -11.11 -5.98
N ILE A 15 -23.81 -10.46 -5.33
CA ILE A 15 -23.22 -9.19 -5.79
C ILE A 15 -22.43 -9.39 -7.09
N TRP A 16 -21.80 -10.55 -7.26
CA TRP A 16 -20.97 -10.88 -8.41
C TRP A 16 -21.71 -11.68 -9.48
N GLU A 17 -22.99 -12.02 -9.29
CA GLU A 17 -23.75 -12.84 -10.25
C GLU A 17 -22.95 -14.06 -10.75
N LYS A 18 -22.16 -14.67 -9.86
CA LYS A 18 -21.25 -15.78 -10.17
C LYS A 18 -21.60 -16.99 -9.31
N SER A 19 -21.27 -18.17 -9.84
CA SER A 19 -21.33 -19.41 -9.06
C SER A 19 -20.42 -19.33 -7.84
N ALA A 20 -20.70 -20.17 -6.83
CA ALA A 20 -19.88 -20.26 -5.63
C ALA A 20 -18.39 -20.50 -5.95
N VAL A 21 -18.12 -21.40 -6.91
CA VAL A 21 -16.76 -21.75 -7.34
C VAL A 21 -16.07 -20.56 -8.01
N ALA A 22 -16.75 -19.88 -8.93
CA ALA A 22 -16.18 -18.72 -9.61
C ALA A 22 -15.92 -17.56 -8.63
N ALA A 23 -16.85 -17.29 -7.71
CA ALA A 23 -16.65 -16.29 -6.67
C ALA A 23 -15.47 -16.64 -5.75
N THR A 24 -15.32 -17.91 -5.39
CA THR A 24 -14.24 -18.39 -4.52
C THR A 24 -12.88 -18.29 -5.22
N ASN A 25 -12.79 -18.65 -6.50
CA ASN A 25 -11.57 -18.51 -7.29
C ASN A 25 -11.17 -17.03 -7.40
N ILE A 26 -12.12 -16.14 -7.66
CA ILE A 26 -11.86 -14.69 -7.70
C ILE A 26 -11.35 -14.22 -6.32
N ILE A 27 -11.97 -14.65 -5.21
CA ILE A 27 -11.49 -14.32 -3.87
C ILE A 27 -10.06 -14.79 -3.67
N PHE A 28 -9.72 -16.04 -4.01
CA PHE A 28 -8.37 -16.56 -3.84
C PHE A 28 -7.35 -15.88 -4.75
N GLU A 29 -7.72 -15.53 -5.98
CA GLU A 29 -6.86 -14.72 -6.85
C GLU A 29 -6.60 -13.34 -6.23
N LEU A 30 -7.63 -12.70 -5.67
CA LEU A 30 -7.50 -11.41 -5.01
C LEU A 30 -6.66 -11.50 -3.73
N VAL A 31 -6.80 -12.56 -2.93
CA VAL A 31 -5.98 -12.82 -1.74
C VAL A 31 -4.53 -13.11 -2.14
N GLY A 32 -4.31 -14.01 -3.11
CA GLY A 32 -2.98 -14.34 -3.63
C GLY A 32 -2.28 -13.15 -4.27
N SER A 33 -3.04 -12.17 -4.77
CA SER A 33 -2.53 -10.90 -5.30
C SER A 33 -2.36 -9.82 -4.21
N GLY A 34 -2.64 -10.12 -2.93
CA GLY A 34 -2.53 -9.18 -1.81
C GLY A 34 -3.60 -8.09 -1.76
N LEU A 35 -4.75 -8.32 -2.41
CA LEU A 35 -5.83 -7.33 -2.63
C LEU A 35 -7.00 -7.46 -1.66
N LEU A 36 -7.06 -8.58 -0.96
CA LEU A 36 -8.01 -8.87 0.10
C LEU A 36 -7.27 -9.67 1.17
N ASN A 37 -7.40 -9.29 2.43
CA ASN A 37 -7.21 -10.24 3.51
C ASN A 37 -8.56 -10.90 3.75
N ILE A 38 -8.56 -12.22 3.91
CA ILE A 38 -9.77 -12.93 4.29
C ILE A 38 -9.47 -13.84 5.47
N GLU A 39 -10.45 -14.00 6.33
CA GLU A 39 -10.49 -15.09 7.31
C GLU A 39 -11.64 -16.02 6.95
N LEU A 40 -11.32 -17.27 6.64
CA LEU A 40 -12.30 -18.30 6.30
C LEU A 40 -12.75 -19.02 7.57
N ARG A 41 -14.05 -19.01 7.85
CA ARG A 41 -14.69 -19.81 8.91
C ARG A 41 -15.85 -20.60 8.34
N GLY A 42 -15.59 -21.85 7.94
CA GLY A 42 -16.57 -22.72 7.28
C GLY A 42 -17.04 -22.12 5.95
N SER A 43 -18.34 -21.86 5.80
CA SER A 43 -18.93 -21.20 4.62
C SER A 43 -18.89 -19.66 4.66
N THR A 44 -18.26 -19.08 5.69
CA THR A 44 -18.25 -17.63 5.95
C THR A 44 -16.87 -17.08 5.62
N VAL A 45 -16.83 -15.99 4.83
CA VAL A 45 -15.59 -15.33 4.42
C VAL A 45 -15.56 -13.94 5.07
N ASN A 46 -14.82 -13.77 6.15
CA ASN A 46 -14.61 -12.44 6.70
C ASN A 46 -13.64 -11.70 5.78
N VAL A 47 -14.14 -10.72 5.03
CA VAL A 47 -13.31 -9.90 4.14
C VAL A 47 -12.73 -8.76 4.95
N GLU A 48 -11.47 -8.90 5.33
CA GLU A 48 -10.66 -7.82 5.89
C GLU A 48 -10.04 -7.05 4.72
N SER A 49 -10.71 -6.02 4.22
CA SER A 49 -10.09 -5.19 3.19
C SER A 49 -8.90 -4.46 3.79
N PHE A 50 -7.68 -4.81 3.35
CA PHE A 50 -6.51 -3.96 3.56
C PHE A 50 -6.34 -3.09 2.33
N GLN A 51 -6.60 -1.79 2.48
CA GLN A 51 -6.21 -0.79 1.52
C GLN A 51 -5.06 0.00 2.13
N ASN A 52 -3.93 0.07 1.42
CA ASN A 52 -2.90 1.02 1.80
C ASN A 52 -3.50 2.43 1.69
N ILE A 53 -3.37 3.23 2.75
CA ILE A 53 -3.86 4.62 2.76
C ILE A 53 -3.15 5.44 1.68
N LEU A 54 -1.89 5.10 1.39
CA LEU A 54 -1.03 5.72 0.37
C LEU A 54 -0.17 4.67 -0.34
N PRO A 55 0.20 4.90 -1.62
CA PRO A 55 1.10 4.01 -2.34
C PRO A 55 2.52 4.05 -1.78
N SER A 56 3.10 2.86 -1.62
CA SER A 56 4.47 2.65 -1.10
C SER A 56 5.53 2.49 -2.18
N ARG A 57 5.13 2.38 -3.46
CA ARG A 57 6.01 2.15 -4.63
C ARG A 57 5.65 3.10 -5.76
N GLU A 58 6.53 3.32 -6.73
CA GLU A 58 6.20 4.12 -7.89
C GLU A 58 5.25 3.35 -8.83
N LEU A 59 4.37 4.07 -9.54
CA LEU A 59 3.42 3.43 -10.46
C LEU A 59 4.13 2.61 -11.55
N LYS A 60 5.33 3.04 -11.98
CA LYS A 60 6.16 2.33 -12.95
C LYS A 60 6.59 0.94 -12.47
N ASP A 61 6.69 0.75 -11.15
CA ASP A 61 7.13 -0.52 -10.56
C ASP A 61 6.03 -1.60 -10.67
N LEU A 62 4.77 -1.20 -10.90
CA LEU A 62 3.66 -2.11 -11.22
C LEU A 62 3.68 -2.55 -12.70
N GLY A 63 4.38 -1.80 -13.56
CA GLY A 63 4.53 -2.08 -14.98
C GLY A 63 3.79 -1.11 -15.91
N GLU A 64 4.28 -1.02 -17.15
CA GLU A 64 3.81 -0.08 -18.18
C GLU A 64 2.30 -0.19 -18.48
N VAL A 65 1.72 -1.38 -18.35
CA VAL A 65 0.29 -1.60 -18.57
C VAL A 65 -0.55 -0.83 -17.52
N TYR A 66 -0.09 -0.73 -16.27
CA TYR A 66 -0.79 0.01 -15.21
C TYR A 66 -0.78 1.51 -15.49
N ILE A 67 0.31 2.04 -16.02
CA ILE A 67 0.39 3.43 -16.46
C ILE A 67 -0.66 3.72 -17.53
N ARG A 68 -0.81 2.81 -18.51
CA ARG A 68 -1.83 2.93 -19.55
C ARG A 68 -3.26 2.90 -18.98
N VAL A 69 -3.55 1.98 -18.05
CA VAL A 69 -4.85 1.90 -17.36
C VAL A 69 -5.14 3.18 -16.57
N VAL A 70 -4.16 3.66 -15.79
CA VAL A 70 -4.26 4.91 -15.05
C VAL A 70 -4.55 6.09 -15.98
N ASN A 71 -3.84 6.17 -17.11
CA ASN A 71 -4.05 7.25 -18.07
C ASN A 71 -5.48 7.23 -18.64
N GLU A 72 -6.04 6.07 -18.95
CA GLU A 72 -7.44 5.97 -19.39
C GLU A 72 -8.45 6.32 -18.30
N ILE A 73 -8.18 5.95 -17.04
CA ILE A 73 -8.99 6.35 -15.90
C ILE A 73 -8.95 7.87 -15.71
N GLU A 74 -7.76 8.47 -15.75
CA GLU A 74 -7.58 9.90 -15.51
C GLU A 74 -8.04 10.78 -16.68
N LYS A 75 -8.02 10.26 -17.92
CA LYS A 75 -8.65 10.91 -19.09
C LYS A 75 -10.16 11.09 -18.92
N SER A 76 -10.83 10.14 -18.26
CA SER A 76 -12.26 10.26 -18.01
C SER A 76 -12.52 11.42 -17.07
N ARG A 77 -13.46 12.31 -17.43
CA ARG A 77 -13.95 13.37 -16.52
C ARG A 77 -15.02 12.85 -15.54
N ARG A 78 -15.56 11.66 -15.78
CA ARG A 78 -16.63 11.08 -14.96
C ARG A 78 -16.04 10.44 -13.70
N ARG A 79 -16.81 10.42 -12.61
CA ARG A 79 -16.46 9.66 -11.39
C ARG A 79 -16.69 8.17 -11.58
N LYS A 80 -17.79 7.81 -12.23
CA LYS A 80 -18.13 6.43 -12.59
C LYS A 80 -17.69 6.11 -14.01
N ILE A 81 -16.86 5.09 -14.16
CA ILE A 81 -16.18 4.70 -15.40
C ILE A 81 -16.51 3.24 -15.67
N ARG A 82 -16.86 2.89 -16.91
CA ARG A 82 -17.13 1.50 -17.31
C ARG A 82 -15.82 0.81 -17.64
N LEU A 83 -15.59 -0.39 -17.11
CA LEU A 83 -14.37 -1.15 -17.33
C LEU A 83 -14.25 -1.59 -18.80
N VAL A 84 -15.37 -1.96 -19.43
CA VAL A 84 -15.48 -2.19 -20.89
C VAL A 84 -14.89 -1.05 -21.71
N THR A 85 -15.10 0.21 -21.30
CA THR A 85 -14.58 1.36 -22.04
C THR A 85 -13.06 1.40 -22.00
N ILE A 86 -12.47 1.18 -20.82
CA ILE A 86 -11.00 1.12 -20.66
C ILE A 86 -10.44 -0.09 -21.42
N ALA A 87 -11.08 -1.24 -21.28
CA ALA A 87 -10.71 -2.50 -21.95
C ALA A 87 -10.65 -2.33 -23.47
N GLY A 88 -11.69 -1.72 -24.07
CA GLY A 88 -11.74 -1.44 -25.50
C GLY A 88 -10.66 -0.47 -25.98
N GLN A 89 -10.35 0.58 -25.21
CA GLN A 89 -9.31 1.55 -25.56
C GLN A 89 -7.89 0.96 -25.48
N LEU A 90 -7.67 0.02 -24.56
CA LEU A 90 -6.36 -0.61 -24.36
C LEU A 90 -6.16 -1.92 -25.12
N ASN A 91 -7.22 -2.43 -25.76
CA ASN A 91 -7.29 -3.75 -26.36
C ASN A 91 -6.90 -4.86 -25.37
N LEU A 92 -7.47 -4.79 -24.16
CA LEU A 92 -7.24 -5.75 -23.07
C LEU A 92 -8.54 -6.42 -22.65
N PRO A 93 -8.50 -7.66 -22.17
CA PRO A 93 -9.66 -8.31 -21.56
C PRO A 93 -10.22 -7.48 -20.38
N GLU A 94 -11.55 -7.38 -20.27
CA GLU A 94 -12.20 -6.64 -19.17
C GLU A 94 -11.81 -7.20 -17.79
N ILE A 95 -11.58 -8.51 -17.69
CA ILE A 95 -11.13 -9.16 -16.47
C ILE A 95 -9.75 -8.65 -16.01
N ASP A 96 -8.85 -8.32 -16.94
CA ASP A 96 -7.53 -7.80 -16.61
C ASP A 96 -7.64 -6.36 -16.13
N ILE A 97 -8.48 -5.54 -16.78
CA ILE A 97 -8.78 -4.18 -16.31
C ILE A 97 -9.38 -4.20 -14.90
N PHE A 98 -10.30 -5.12 -14.64
CA PHE A 98 -10.88 -5.31 -13.30
C PHE A 98 -9.79 -5.65 -12.27
N LYS A 99 -8.95 -6.65 -12.56
CA LYS A 99 -7.83 -7.07 -11.68
C LYS A 99 -6.87 -5.91 -11.42
N MET A 100 -6.44 -5.20 -12.47
CA MET A 100 -5.52 -4.07 -12.35
C MET A 100 -6.13 -2.91 -11.55
N THR A 101 -7.42 -2.62 -11.75
CA THR A 101 -8.11 -1.58 -10.97
C THR A 101 -8.22 -1.96 -9.50
N CYS A 102 -8.48 -3.24 -9.18
CA CYS A 102 -8.39 -3.75 -7.81
C CYS A 102 -7.01 -3.49 -7.20
N GLN A 103 -5.94 -3.81 -7.94
CA GLN A 103 -4.57 -3.60 -7.49
C GLN A 103 -4.25 -2.14 -7.23
N LEU A 104 -4.64 -1.23 -8.13
CA LEU A 104 -4.43 0.20 -7.94
C LEU A 104 -5.15 0.71 -6.69
N ILE A 105 -6.35 0.23 -6.39
CA ILE A 105 -7.07 0.58 -5.16
C ILE A 105 -6.36 0.01 -3.93
N ALA A 106 -6.02 -1.27 -3.92
CA ALA A 106 -5.39 -1.94 -2.77
C ALA A 106 -4.01 -1.35 -2.43
N HIS A 107 -3.23 -0.97 -3.45
CA HIS A 107 -1.97 -0.27 -3.28
C HIS A 107 -2.14 1.22 -2.93
N GLY A 108 -3.36 1.74 -2.84
CA GLY A 108 -3.62 3.10 -2.38
C GLY A 108 -3.46 4.18 -3.45
N TYR A 109 -3.31 3.82 -4.73
CA TYR A 109 -3.27 4.79 -5.83
C TYR A 109 -4.64 5.43 -6.09
N TYR A 110 -5.74 4.77 -5.72
CA TYR A 110 -7.08 5.33 -5.79
C TYR A 110 -7.91 4.97 -4.57
N GLN A 111 -8.80 5.88 -4.17
CA GLN A 111 -9.93 5.58 -3.30
C GLN A 111 -11.20 5.50 -4.13
N GLY A 112 -11.99 4.45 -3.93
CA GLY A 112 -13.21 4.26 -4.71
C GLY A 112 -13.85 2.88 -4.55
N SER A 113 -15.02 2.74 -5.16
CA SER A 113 -15.75 1.48 -5.22
C SER A 113 -15.66 0.87 -6.62
N LEU A 114 -15.38 -0.43 -6.66
CA LEU A 114 -15.34 -1.20 -7.88
C LEU A 114 -16.47 -2.22 -7.87
N THR A 115 -17.21 -2.28 -8.97
CA THR A 115 -18.20 -3.31 -9.31
C THR A 115 -17.67 -4.11 -10.49
N GLN A 116 -18.40 -5.15 -10.91
CA GLN A 116 -17.96 -6.02 -12.00
C GLN A 116 -17.73 -5.31 -13.33
N SER A 117 -18.47 -4.23 -13.59
CA SER A 117 -18.46 -3.54 -14.88
C SER A 117 -18.13 -2.06 -14.76
N THR A 118 -18.10 -1.51 -13.54
CA THR A 118 -17.84 -0.09 -13.31
C THR A 118 -16.92 0.18 -12.13
N PHE A 119 -16.01 1.13 -12.31
CA PHE A 119 -15.20 1.73 -11.27
C PHE A 119 -15.72 3.13 -10.96
N GLU A 120 -16.02 3.40 -9.70
CA GLU A 120 -16.39 4.72 -9.20
C GLU A 120 -15.28 5.26 -8.31
N ARG A 121 -14.52 6.23 -8.85
CA ARG A 121 -13.43 6.88 -8.14
C ARG A 121 -13.96 8.01 -7.25
N LEU A 122 -13.45 8.07 -6.03
CA LEU A 122 -13.70 9.15 -5.07
C LEU A 122 -12.59 10.21 -5.16
N THR A 123 -11.36 9.79 -5.46
CA THR A 123 -10.19 10.65 -5.58
C THR A 123 -9.61 10.60 -6.99
N ARG A 124 -8.78 11.61 -7.34
CA ARG A 124 -7.79 11.47 -8.42
C ARG A 124 -6.71 10.47 -8.03
N ILE A 125 -5.82 10.15 -8.98
CA ILE A 125 -4.67 9.32 -8.66
C ILE A 125 -3.84 9.92 -7.52
N ILE A 126 -3.55 9.09 -6.53
CA ILE A 126 -2.62 9.35 -5.46
C ILE A 126 -1.28 8.77 -5.91
N LEU A 127 -0.29 9.63 -6.11
CA LEU A 127 1.08 9.21 -6.38
C LEU A 127 1.89 9.25 -5.08
N PRO A 128 2.86 8.35 -4.89
CA PRO A 128 3.77 8.46 -3.77
C PRO A 128 4.43 9.84 -3.81
N SER A 129 4.30 10.61 -2.73
CA SER A 129 4.86 11.97 -2.68
C SER A 129 6.38 11.88 -2.84
N LYS A 130 6.89 12.37 -3.98
CA LYS A 130 8.31 12.43 -4.34
C LYS A 130 9.15 13.33 -3.43
N LYS A 131 8.53 14.03 -2.49
CA LYS A 131 9.24 14.92 -1.57
C LYS A 131 9.59 14.14 -0.31
N THR A 132 10.76 13.50 -0.33
CA THR A 132 11.40 13.00 0.89
C THR A 132 11.98 14.18 1.63
N HIS A 133 11.49 14.47 2.83
CA HIS A 133 12.03 15.54 3.64
C HIS A 133 13.18 15.02 4.50
N CYS A 134 14.27 15.77 4.56
CA CYS A 134 15.42 15.48 5.40
C CYS A 134 14.99 15.35 6.85
N LEU A 135 15.34 14.22 7.47
CA LEU A 135 15.04 13.94 8.86
C LEU A 135 15.56 15.03 9.81
N LYS A 136 16.70 15.66 9.48
CA LYS A 136 17.36 16.63 10.35
C LYS A 136 16.81 18.05 10.24
N CYS A 137 16.49 18.52 9.03
CA CYS A 137 16.15 19.93 8.78
C CYS A 137 14.83 20.14 8.03
N GLY A 138 14.13 19.07 7.65
CA GLY A 138 12.86 19.14 6.93
C GLY A 138 12.97 19.57 5.46
N HIS A 139 14.18 19.85 4.94
CA HIS A 139 14.37 20.24 3.54
C HIS A 139 14.02 19.10 2.58
N VAL A 140 13.45 19.41 1.42
CA VAL A 140 13.13 18.41 0.39
C VAL A 140 14.43 17.85 -0.19
N ILE A 141 14.60 16.54 -0.15
CA ILE A 141 15.72 15.81 -0.72
C ILE A 141 15.25 15.16 -2.01
N GLU A 142 16.02 15.38 -3.08
CA GLU A 142 15.75 14.84 -4.42
C GLU A 142 16.32 13.42 -4.62
N SER A 143 17.37 13.06 -3.87
CA SER A 143 18.06 11.77 -3.97
C SER A 143 18.33 11.14 -2.60
N ALA A 144 18.05 9.84 -2.46
CA ALA A 144 18.25 9.06 -1.24
C ALA A 144 19.73 8.82 -0.88
N ASN A 145 20.63 9.01 -1.83
CA ASN A 145 22.05 8.68 -1.69
C ASN A 145 22.94 9.94 -1.67
N GLU A 146 22.34 11.12 -1.85
CA GLU A 146 23.06 12.39 -1.78
C GLU A 146 22.79 13.09 -0.45
N PRO A 147 23.81 13.75 0.13
CA PRO A 147 23.62 14.55 1.33
C PRO A 147 22.61 15.66 1.07
N CYS A 148 21.83 16.00 2.10
CA CYS A 148 20.85 17.08 2.02
C CYS A 148 21.53 18.41 1.64
N LYS A 149 21.01 19.08 0.60
CA LYS A 149 21.55 20.38 0.14
C LYS A 149 21.56 21.47 1.21
N ASN A 150 20.68 21.37 2.21
CA ASN A 150 20.56 22.36 3.28
C ASN A 150 21.48 22.07 4.49
N CYS A 151 21.38 20.87 5.08
CA CYS A 151 22.12 20.55 6.30
C CYS A 151 23.29 19.58 6.10
N LYS A 152 23.56 19.15 4.86
CA LYS A 152 24.63 18.23 4.45
C LYS A 152 24.57 16.82 5.06
N GLU A 153 23.51 16.51 5.80
CA GLU A 153 23.30 15.18 6.38
C GLU A 153 22.80 14.17 5.34
N LEU A 154 23.27 12.93 5.48
CA LEU A 154 22.84 11.84 4.61
C LEU A 154 21.40 11.42 4.96
N PRO A 155 20.56 11.11 3.95
CA PRO A 155 19.21 10.62 4.17
C PRO A 155 19.24 9.33 4.98
N THR A 156 18.60 9.37 6.15
CA THR A 156 18.58 8.25 7.09
C THR A 156 17.67 7.14 6.57
N LYS A 157 18.17 5.90 6.57
CA LYS A 157 17.40 4.70 6.21
C LYS A 157 17.01 3.93 7.46
N CYS A 158 15.83 3.34 7.46
CA CYS A 158 15.35 2.46 8.49
C CYS A 158 16.19 1.18 8.50
N SER A 159 16.74 0.83 9.66
CA SER A 159 17.61 -0.35 9.80
C SER A 159 16.93 -1.70 9.51
N ILE A 160 15.59 -1.72 9.40
CA ILE A 160 14.79 -2.94 9.20
C ILE A 160 14.25 -3.02 7.77
N CYS A 161 13.49 -2.02 7.31
CA CYS A 161 12.91 -2.04 5.96
C CYS A 161 13.82 -1.45 4.87
N GLN A 162 14.95 -0.85 5.25
CA GLN A 162 15.88 -0.13 4.36
C GLN A 162 15.26 1.08 3.62
N GLY A 163 13.99 1.40 3.91
CA GLY A 163 13.31 2.59 3.41
C GLY A 163 13.80 3.87 4.08
N LEU A 164 13.71 5.00 3.37
CA LEU A 164 14.04 6.31 3.93
C LEU A 164 13.10 6.69 5.08
N ILE A 165 13.69 7.23 6.14
CA ILE A 165 12.96 7.86 7.24
C ILE A 165 12.81 9.35 6.90
N LYS A 166 11.56 9.82 6.90
CA LYS A 166 11.22 11.21 6.56
C LYS A 166 10.99 12.04 7.82
N HIS A 167 11.16 13.36 7.67
CA HIS A 167 10.66 14.30 8.65
C HIS A 167 9.14 14.11 8.87
N GLY A 168 8.69 14.14 10.12
CA GLY A 168 7.30 13.87 10.54
C GLY A 168 7.03 12.41 10.92
N GLU A 169 7.93 11.47 10.59
CA GLU A 169 7.71 10.06 10.88
C GLU A 169 8.10 9.70 12.31
N ASN A 170 7.34 8.78 12.91
CA ASN A 170 7.63 8.26 14.24
C ASN A 170 8.77 7.25 14.16
N VAL A 171 9.85 7.50 14.90
CA VAL A 171 11.04 6.64 14.90
C VAL A 171 11.42 6.16 16.29
N MET A 172 12.21 5.09 16.29
CA MET A 172 12.90 4.58 17.47
C MET A 172 14.39 4.53 17.19
N GLU A 173 15.17 5.07 18.12
CA GLU A 173 16.64 5.09 18.07
C GLU A 173 17.21 4.16 19.15
N CYS A 174 18.20 3.35 18.76
CA CYS A 174 19.00 2.55 19.68
C CYS A 174 19.90 3.47 20.53
N PRO A 175 19.84 3.43 21.87
CA PRO A 175 20.66 4.29 22.71
C PRO A 175 22.16 3.96 22.64
N THR A 176 22.52 2.75 22.19
CA THR A 176 23.91 2.27 22.16
C THR A 176 24.62 2.61 20.86
N CYS A 177 23.96 2.40 19.71
CA CYS A 177 24.58 2.59 18.40
C CYS A 177 23.94 3.69 17.56
N SER A 178 22.94 4.40 18.11
CA SER A 178 22.19 5.49 17.47
C SER A 178 21.56 5.15 16.11
N ASN A 179 21.46 3.87 15.77
CA ASN A 179 20.71 3.45 14.59
C ASN A 179 19.22 3.63 14.81
N VAL A 180 18.55 3.99 13.73
CA VAL A 180 17.16 4.42 13.72
C VAL A 180 16.33 3.54 12.81
N ALA A 181 15.09 3.33 13.22
CA ALA A 181 14.09 2.62 12.46
C ALA A 181 12.72 3.26 12.64
N HIS A 182 11.82 3.04 11.68
CA HIS A 182 10.40 3.34 11.87
C HIS A 182 9.89 2.64 13.13
N LYS A 183 9.11 3.36 13.92
CA LYS A 183 8.57 2.88 15.21
C LYS A 183 7.86 1.53 15.07
N GLU A 184 7.05 1.37 14.02
CA GLU A 184 6.31 0.13 13.78
C GLU A 184 7.24 -1.05 13.50
N HIS A 185 8.20 -0.89 12.58
CA HIS A 185 9.16 -1.94 12.24
C HIS A 185 10.01 -2.35 13.45
N MET A 186 10.47 -1.38 14.24
CA MET A 186 11.24 -1.66 15.45
C MET A 186 10.41 -2.40 16.51
N LEU A 187 9.14 -2.02 16.70
CA LEU A 187 8.25 -2.73 17.63
C LEU A 187 7.97 -4.18 17.18
N GLN A 188 7.79 -4.41 15.87
CA GLN A 188 7.63 -5.76 15.33
C GLN A 188 8.90 -6.60 15.55
N TRP A 189 10.08 -6.03 15.30
CA TRP A 189 11.35 -6.70 15.57
C TRP A 189 11.49 -7.09 17.04
N LEU A 190 11.20 -6.17 17.96
CA LEU A 190 11.30 -6.42 19.40
C LEU A 190 10.35 -7.50 19.93
N LYS A 191 9.22 -7.76 19.25
CA LYS A 191 8.34 -8.88 19.59
C LYS A 191 9.00 -10.24 19.32
N ILE A 192 9.91 -10.29 18.36
CA ILE A 192 10.60 -11.52 17.94
C ILE A 192 11.94 -11.63 18.66
N LYS A 193 12.69 -10.52 18.75
CA LYS A 193 14.02 -10.46 19.33
C LYS A 193 14.18 -9.18 20.16
N GLU A 194 14.45 -9.33 21.46
CA GLU A 194 14.71 -8.20 22.37
C GLU A 194 16.14 -7.61 22.21
N GLU A 195 16.62 -7.44 20.97
CA GLU A 195 17.96 -6.95 20.66
C GLU A 195 17.95 -5.99 19.48
N CYS A 196 18.94 -5.08 19.41
CA CYS A 196 19.07 -4.15 18.32
C CYS A 196 19.46 -4.90 17.03
N PRO A 197 18.78 -4.67 15.89
CA PRO A 197 19.10 -5.38 14.64
C PRO A 197 20.50 -5.08 14.11
N ILE A 198 21.13 -3.98 14.55
CA ILE A 198 22.47 -3.56 14.08
C ILE A 198 23.56 -3.98 15.06
N CYS A 199 23.50 -3.52 16.32
CA CYS A 199 24.57 -3.77 17.29
C CYS A 199 24.34 -4.99 18.18
N LYS A 200 23.18 -5.65 18.06
CA LYS A 200 22.79 -6.83 18.87
C LYS A 200 22.76 -6.61 20.38
N THR A 201 22.89 -5.37 20.84
CA THR A 201 22.72 -5.04 22.25
C THR A 201 21.27 -5.28 22.64
N ARG A 202 21.05 -5.89 23.80
CA ARG A 202 19.71 -6.12 24.33
C ARG A 202 19.01 -4.77 24.54
N VAL A 203 17.85 -4.62 23.92
CA VAL A 203 17.04 -3.40 24.00
C VAL A 203 15.58 -3.78 24.15
N THR A 204 14.84 -2.96 24.88
CA THR A 204 13.39 -3.11 25.06
C THR A 204 12.70 -1.84 24.61
N LYS A 205 11.36 -1.89 24.47
CA LYS A 205 10.55 -0.72 24.13
C LYS A 205 10.80 0.48 25.07
N ARG A 206 11.17 0.23 26.32
CA ARG A 206 11.44 1.27 27.33
C ARG A 206 12.83 1.90 27.20
N THR A 207 13.79 1.17 26.66
CA THR A 207 15.19 1.65 26.55
C THR A 207 15.45 2.39 25.24
N LEU A 208 14.60 2.20 24.23
CA LEU A 208 14.70 2.92 22.96
C LEU A 208 14.22 4.36 23.10
N LYS A 209 14.97 5.30 22.52
CA LYS A 209 14.54 6.69 22.45
C LYS A 209 13.47 6.80 21.36
N THR A 210 12.32 7.38 21.71
CA THR A 210 11.24 7.67 20.75
C THR A 210 11.14 9.16 20.56
N TYR A 211 11.11 9.59 19.30
CA TYR A 211 10.83 10.97 18.95
C TYR A 211 10.04 11.02 17.64
N SER A 212 9.21 12.06 17.55
CA SER A 212 8.58 12.52 16.32
C SER A 212 9.41 13.68 15.81
N THR A 213 10.14 13.48 14.71
CA THR A 213 10.95 14.52 14.06
C THR A 213 10.09 15.50 13.30
#